data_AF-A0A417QQ86-F1
#
_entry.id   AF-A0A417QQ86-F1
#
_cell.length_a   1.000
_cell.length_b   1.000
_cell.length_c   1.000
_cell.angle_alpha   90.00
_cell.angle_beta   90.00
_cell.angle_gamma   90.00
#
_symmetry.space_group_name_H-M   'P 1'
#
loop_
_entity.id
_entity.type
_entity.pdbx_description
1 polymer ?
#
loop_
_entity_poly.entity_id
_entity_poly.type
_entity_poly.pdbx_seq_one_letter_code
_entity_poly.pdbx_strand_id
1 'polypeptide(L)'
;MERKITIEEETEYKEDYQMRMLMSNEIIGILPVRGRGFNGRSCYDYNVSGKISMRAMYERNEISAKDIKIFLECLSMALEEVQKYLLDIHCILLNPEYIFYEEEQFYFCYYPPKTSELWKDLHELTEYFVKHADYQDEESVQTIFFLHRETMEENYSLDKIMTKILYQEDERKETRENEDREIQKKEVQNRRNLWEKEEVRYDTREHDWIAEQEMGSLIMEETENLWTPVRRFLRKHKKPRWGEWDDLHIEEEEL
;
A
#
# COMPACT_ATOMS: atom_id res chain seq x y z
N MET A 1 -26.05 -8.07 -6.49
CA MET A 1 -25.96 -9.53 -6.27
C MET A 1 -25.32 -9.73 -4.91
N GLU A 2 -25.95 -10.50 -4.01
CA GLU A 2 -25.39 -10.73 -2.68
C GLU A 2 -24.14 -11.61 -2.80
N ARG A 3 -22.97 -11.07 -2.47
CA ARG A 3 -21.68 -11.77 -2.54
C ARG A 3 -21.18 -12.05 -1.13
N LYS A 4 -20.74 -13.28 -0.91
CA LYS A 4 -20.16 -13.72 0.37
C LYS A 4 -18.83 -14.42 0.12
N ILE A 5 -17.95 -14.33 1.11
CA ILE A 5 -16.80 -15.22 1.23
C ILE A 5 -16.96 -16.03 2.50
N THR A 6 -16.46 -17.26 2.50
CA THR A 6 -16.56 -18.17 3.64
C THR A 6 -15.16 -18.65 4.00
N ILE A 7 -14.79 -18.47 5.27
CA ILE A 7 -13.61 -19.13 5.84
C ILE A 7 -14.11 -20.41 6.54
N GLU A 8 -13.55 -21.55 6.16
CA GLU A 8 -13.89 -22.85 6.73
C GLU A 8 -12.75 -23.38 7.61
N GLU A 9 -13.09 -23.94 8.77
CA GLU A 9 -12.14 -24.60 9.66
C GLU A 9 -12.65 -25.97 10.09
N GLU A 10 -11.75 -26.94 10.23
CA GLU A 10 -12.09 -28.34 10.54
C GLU A 10 -12.47 -28.59 12.01
N THR A 11 -12.68 -27.52 12.79
CA THR A 11 -13.06 -27.58 14.19
C THR A 11 -14.56 -27.34 14.36
N GLU A 12 -15.15 -27.91 15.42
CA GLU A 12 -16.57 -27.70 15.74
C GLU A 12 -16.82 -26.25 16.16
N TYR A 13 -17.82 -25.63 15.54
CA TYR A 13 -18.16 -24.23 15.83
C TYR A 13 -18.66 -24.07 17.26
N LYS A 14 -17.97 -23.21 18.00
CA LYS A 14 -18.39 -22.74 19.31
C LYS A 14 -18.56 -21.24 19.23
N GLU A 15 -19.81 -20.81 19.39
CA GLU A 15 -20.11 -19.40 19.47
C GLU A 15 -19.53 -18.83 20.77
N ASP A 16 -18.53 -17.97 20.63
CA ASP A 16 -17.93 -17.24 21.73
C ASP A 16 -18.54 -15.85 21.86
N TYR A 17 -18.07 -15.15 22.90
CA TYR A 17 -18.43 -13.76 23.14
C TYR A 17 -18.14 -12.85 21.93
N GLN A 18 -17.01 -13.06 21.25
CA GLN A 18 -16.56 -12.22 20.14
C GLN A 18 -17.54 -12.31 18.96
N MET A 19 -17.95 -13.54 18.62
CA MET A 19 -18.96 -13.76 17.59
C MET A 19 -20.30 -13.09 17.93
N ARG A 20 -20.73 -13.12 19.19
CA ARG A 20 -21.96 -12.42 19.62
C ARG A 20 -21.84 -10.91 19.44
N MET A 21 -20.69 -10.33 19.77
CA MET A 21 -20.46 -8.89 19.58
C MET A 21 -20.46 -8.52 18.10
N LEU A 22 -19.80 -9.31 17.24
CA LEU A 22 -19.77 -9.09 15.80
C LEU A 22 -21.15 -9.22 15.14
N MET A 23 -22.01 -10.13 15.63
CA MET A 23 -23.34 -10.33 15.05
C MET A 23 -24.40 -9.35 15.60
N SER A 24 -24.15 -8.75 16.76
CA SER A 24 -25.11 -7.83 17.41
C SER A 24 -24.84 -6.36 17.11
N ASN A 25 -23.66 -6.03 16.57
CA ASN A 25 -23.21 -4.67 16.33
C ASN A 25 -22.69 -4.51 14.90
N GLU A 26 -22.83 -3.30 14.36
CA GLU A 26 -22.12 -2.89 13.15
C GLU A 26 -20.84 -2.17 13.57
N ILE A 27 -19.71 -2.85 13.41
CA ILE A 27 -18.40 -2.32 13.81
C ILE A 27 -17.77 -1.67 12.58
N ILE A 28 -17.48 -0.38 12.66
CA ILE A 28 -16.92 0.39 11.53
C ILE A 28 -15.56 -0.22 11.14
N GLY A 29 -15.34 -0.37 9.83
CA GLY A 29 -14.13 -0.99 9.28
C GLY A 29 -14.11 -2.51 9.32
N ILE A 30 -15.06 -3.17 10.00
CA ILE A 30 -15.16 -4.64 10.03
C ILE A 30 -16.31 -5.12 9.16
N LEU A 31 -16.06 -6.16 8.36
CA LEU A 31 -17.11 -6.75 7.53
C LEU A 31 -18.14 -7.52 8.37
N PRO A 32 -19.45 -7.37 8.08
CA PRO A 32 -20.48 -8.15 8.75
C PRO A 32 -20.25 -9.65 8.57
N VAL A 33 -20.15 -10.37 9.68
CA VAL A 33 -19.84 -11.81 9.72
C VAL A 33 -20.95 -12.61 10.37
N ARG A 34 -21.17 -13.84 9.89
CA ARG A 34 -22.00 -14.84 10.54
C ARG A 34 -21.19 -16.12 10.74
N GLY A 35 -21.17 -16.63 11.98
CA GLY A 35 -20.58 -17.92 12.29
C GLY A 35 -21.64 -19.01 12.27
N ARG A 36 -21.31 -20.19 11.74
CA ARG A 36 -22.17 -21.37 11.77
C ARG A 36 -21.35 -22.65 11.81
N GLY A 37 -21.88 -23.66 12.49
CA GLY A 37 -21.38 -25.04 12.39
C GLY A 37 -22.03 -25.78 11.24
N PHE A 38 -21.25 -26.46 10.39
CA PHE A 38 -21.77 -27.31 9.32
C PHE A 38 -20.91 -28.58 9.17
N ASN A 39 -21.52 -29.76 9.29
CA ASN A 39 -20.83 -31.06 9.16
C ASN A 39 -19.59 -31.22 10.07
N GLY A 40 -19.65 -30.71 11.30
CA GLY A 40 -18.51 -30.76 12.24
C GLY A 40 -17.41 -29.72 11.96
N ARG A 41 -17.61 -28.85 10.97
CA ARG A 41 -16.72 -27.73 10.63
C ARG A 41 -17.31 -26.39 11.09
N SER A 42 -16.44 -25.41 11.26
CA SER A 42 -16.80 -24.02 11.51
C SER A 42 -16.75 -23.24 10.21
N CYS A 43 -17.80 -22.48 9.92
CA CYS A 43 -17.86 -21.59 8.76
C CYS A 43 -18.11 -20.16 9.23
N TYR A 44 -17.34 -19.22 8.68
CA TYR A 44 -17.47 -17.79 8.94
C TYR A 44 -17.77 -17.09 7.62
N ASP A 45 -19.02 -16.66 7.45
CA ASP A 45 -19.53 -16.06 6.23
C ASP A 45 -19.50 -14.53 6.35
N TYR A 46 -18.71 -13.87 5.50
CA TYR A 46 -18.59 -12.41 5.44
C TYR A 46 -19.38 -11.84 4.26
N ASN A 47 -20.14 -10.77 4.49
CA ASN A 47 -20.83 -10.06 3.42
C ASN A 47 -19.88 -9.07 2.72
N VAL A 48 -19.57 -9.34 1.45
CA VAL A 48 -18.65 -8.54 0.62
C VAL A 48 -19.37 -7.93 -0.59
N SER A 49 -20.70 -7.80 -0.51
CA SER A 49 -21.50 -7.20 -1.58
C SER A 49 -21.06 -5.76 -1.83
N GLY A 50 -20.84 -5.39 -3.09
CA GLY A 50 -20.37 -4.05 -3.51
C GLY A 50 -18.86 -3.87 -3.42
N LYS A 51 -18.13 -4.78 -2.75
CA LYS A 51 -16.71 -4.62 -2.44
C LYS A 51 -15.81 -5.48 -3.31
N ILE A 52 -14.60 -4.99 -3.57
CA ILE A 52 -13.52 -5.74 -4.24
C ILE A 52 -12.44 -6.10 -3.22
N SER A 53 -11.84 -7.28 -3.31
CA SER A 53 -10.72 -7.63 -2.43
C SER A 53 -9.47 -6.84 -2.84
N MET A 54 -8.60 -6.53 -1.88
CA MET A 54 -7.32 -5.86 -2.13
C MET A 54 -6.45 -6.64 -3.11
N ARG A 55 -6.45 -7.98 -3.00
CA ARG A 55 -5.77 -8.86 -3.96
C ARG A 55 -6.26 -8.63 -5.39
N ALA A 56 -7.57 -8.56 -5.60
CA ALA A 56 -8.14 -8.34 -6.93
C ALA A 56 -7.94 -6.89 -7.40
N MET A 57 -8.01 -5.92 -6.47
CA MET A 57 -7.81 -4.51 -6.75
C MET A 57 -6.42 -4.23 -7.33
N TYR A 58 -5.37 -4.85 -6.77
CA TYR A 58 -3.98 -4.65 -7.19
C TYR A 58 -3.41 -5.78 -8.03
N GLU A 59 -4.26 -6.66 -8.60
CA GLU A 59 -3.80 -7.66 -9.56
C GLU A 59 -3.35 -7.02 -10.89
N ARG A 60 -3.96 -5.89 -11.24
CA ARG A 60 -3.69 -5.13 -12.48
C ARG A 60 -3.37 -3.65 -12.26
N ASN A 61 -3.53 -3.17 -11.03
CA ASN A 61 -3.23 -1.80 -10.65
C ASN A 61 -2.03 -1.79 -9.71
N GLU A 62 -1.26 -0.73 -9.77
CA GLU A 62 -0.14 -0.49 -8.85
C GLU A 62 -0.63 0.24 -7.60
N ILE A 63 0.07 0.04 -6.48
CA ILE A 63 -0.27 0.66 -5.19
C ILE A 63 0.41 2.01 -5.10
N SER A 64 -0.40 3.05 -4.87
CA SER A 64 0.09 4.42 -4.70
C SER A 64 0.34 4.78 -3.22
N ALA A 65 1.09 5.87 -2.99
CA ALA A 65 1.26 6.46 -1.66
C ALA A 65 -0.09 6.83 -1.02
N LYS A 66 -1.04 7.33 -1.82
CA LYS A 66 -2.39 7.68 -1.36
C LYS A 66 -3.12 6.45 -0.82
N ASP A 67 -3.03 5.32 -1.53
CA ASP A 67 -3.67 4.08 -1.11
C ASP A 67 -3.14 3.56 0.23
N ILE A 68 -1.82 3.67 0.44
CA ILE A 68 -1.18 3.30 1.71
C ILE A 68 -1.67 4.18 2.85
N LYS A 69 -1.80 5.50 2.62
CA LYS A 69 -2.30 6.43 3.65
C LYS A 69 -3.75 6.08 4.04
N ILE A 70 -4.63 5.93 3.05
CA ILE A 70 -6.02 5.49 3.27
C ILE A 70 -6.07 4.16 4.01
N PHE A 71 -5.22 3.20 3.63
CA PHE A 71 -5.13 1.92 4.30
C PHE A 71 -4.76 2.07 5.79
N LEU A 72 -3.72 2.85 6.11
CA LEU A 72 -3.28 3.05 7.49
C LEU A 72 -4.33 3.77 8.34
N GLU A 73 -5.02 4.76 7.77
CA GLU A 73 -6.14 5.45 8.42
C GLU A 73 -7.29 4.49 8.72
N CYS A 74 -7.71 3.70 7.72
CA CYS A 74 -8.78 2.71 7.88
C CYS A 74 -8.42 1.62 8.89
N LEU A 75 -7.17 1.15 8.88
CA LEU A 75 -6.69 0.17 9.84
C LEU A 75 -6.69 0.75 11.26
N SER A 76 -6.20 1.98 11.44
CA SER A 76 -6.20 2.65 12.76
C SER A 76 -7.62 2.79 13.31
N MET A 77 -8.57 3.28 12.50
CA MET A 77 -9.98 3.36 12.88
C MET A 77 -10.57 1.99 13.25
N ALA A 78 -10.30 0.95 12.45
CA ALA A 78 -10.79 -0.40 12.74
C ALA A 78 -10.23 -0.96 14.06
N LEU A 79 -8.96 -0.68 14.38
CA LEU A 79 -8.34 -1.10 15.64
C LEU A 79 -9.00 -0.42 16.85
N GLU A 80 -9.24 0.89 16.78
CA GLU A 80 -9.96 1.63 17.83
C GLU A 80 -11.38 1.10 18.02
N GLU A 81 -12.10 0.85 16.93
CA GLU A 81 -13.47 0.34 16.97
C GLU A 81 -13.54 -1.05 17.57
N VAL A 82 -12.68 -1.97 17.15
CA VAL A 82 -12.58 -3.34 17.71
C VAL A 82 -12.33 -3.28 19.23
N GLN A 83 -11.43 -2.41 19.69
CA GLN A 83 -11.15 -2.26 21.12
C GLN A 83 -12.35 -1.76 21.93
N LYS A 84 -13.21 -0.89 21.38
CA LYS A 84 -14.44 -0.39 22.06
C LYS A 84 -15.39 -1.53 22.42
N TYR A 85 -15.38 -2.62 21.65
CA TYR A 85 -16.17 -3.82 21.90
C TYR A 85 -15.39 -4.92 22.64
N LEU A 86 -14.25 -4.59 23.27
CA LEU A 86 -13.36 -5.56 23.95
C LEU A 86 -13.01 -6.78 23.07
N LEU A 87 -12.96 -6.58 21.76
CA LEU A 87 -12.53 -7.58 20.80
C LEU A 87 -10.99 -7.54 20.69
N ASP A 88 -10.39 -8.68 20.35
CA ASP A 88 -8.95 -8.80 20.19
C ASP A 88 -8.51 -8.27 18.81
N ILE A 89 -7.67 -7.23 18.82
CA ILE A 89 -7.10 -6.65 17.60
C ILE A 89 -6.30 -7.67 16.78
N HIS A 90 -5.73 -8.71 17.41
CA HIS A 90 -4.97 -9.74 16.72
C HIS A 90 -5.85 -10.67 15.88
N CYS A 91 -7.18 -10.60 16.02
CA CYS A 91 -8.12 -11.35 15.20
C CYS A 91 -8.48 -10.66 13.87
N ILE A 92 -7.99 -9.45 13.61
CA ILE A 92 -8.15 -8.80 12.29
C ILE A 92 -7.25 -9.50 11.27
N LEU A 93 -7.81 -9.82 10.10
CA LEU A 93 -7.09 -10.43 8.98
C LEU A 93 -6.47 -9.36 8.07
N LEU A 94 -5.14 -9.39 7.93
CA LEU A 94 -4.40 -8.48 7.05
C LEU A 94 -3.88 -9.12 5.77
N ASN A 95 -4.30 -10.34 5.46
CA ASN A 95 -4.01 -10.94 4.15
C ASN A 95 -4.84 -10.20 3.07
N PRO A 96 -4.24 -9.81 1.92
CA PRO A 96 -4.92 -9.11 0.82
C PRO A 96 -6.21 -9.77 0.29
N GLU A 97 -6.40 -11.08 0.51
CA GLU A 97 -7.65 -11.78 0.15
C GLU A 97 -8.84 -11.43 1.06
N TYR A 98 -8.56 -11.03 2.29
CA TYR A 98 -9.56 -10.77 3.34
C TYR A 98 -9.70 -9.28 3.68
N ILE A 99 -8.99 -8.42 2.95
CA ILE A 99 -9.17 -6.97 2.97
C ILE A 99 -9.99 -6.57 1.76
N PHE A 100 -11.01 -5.75 1.96
CA PHE A 100 -11.94 -5.32 0.93
C PHE A 100 -11.98 -3.81 0.82
N TYR A 101 -12.30 -3.30 -0.37
CA TYR A 101 -12.33 -1.88 -0.67
C TYR A 101 -13.64 -1.48 -1.35
N GLU A 102 -14.19 -0.34 -0.94
CA GLU A 102 -15.36 0.33 -1.52
C GLU A 102 -15.30 1.82 -1.15
N GLU A 103 -15.55 2.71 -2.12
CA GLU A 103 -15.67 4.17 -1.93
C GLU A 103 -14.56 4.81 -1.09
N GLU A 104 -13.28 4.60 -1.45
CA GLU A 104 -12.11 5.12 -0.71
C GLU A 104 -11.96 4.60 0.73
N GLN A 105 -12.60 3.47 1.06
CA GLN A 105 -12.52 2.88 2.39
C GLN A 105 -12.15 1.40 2.35
N PHE A 106 -11.23 1.00 3.24
CA PHE A 106 -10.90 -0.40 3.47
C PHE A 106 -11.73 -1.02 4.60
N TYR A 107 -12.09 -2.28 4.40
CA TYR A 107 -12.85 -3.10 5.31
C TYR A 107 -12.12 -4.42 5.55
N PHE A 108 -12.12 -4.89 6.79
CA PHE A 108 -11.34 -6.04 7.22
C PHE A 108 -12.25 -7.17 7.66
N CYS A 109 -11.86 -8.41 7.35
CA CYS A 109 -12.46 -9.57 7.99
C CYS A 109 -11.91 -9.73 9.42
N TYR A 110 -12.81 -9.93 10.39
CA TYR A 110 -12.44 -10.31 11.75
C TYR A 110 -12.63 -11.82 11.94
N TYR A 111 -11.59 -12.52 12.38
CA TYR A 111 -11.57 -13.99 12.49
C TYR A 111 -11.16 -14.42 13.91
N PRO A 112 -12.13 -14.74 14.79
CA PRO A 112 -11.84 -15.10 16.20
C PRO A 112 -10.87 -16.27 16.41
N PRO A 113 -10.84 -17.33 15.56
CA PRO A 113 -9.89 -18.44 15.74
C PRO A 113 -8.43 -18.10 15.37
N LYS A 114 -8.16 -16.89 14.89
CA LYS A 114 -6.81 -16.46 14.49
C LYS A 114 -5.85 -16.50 15.67
N THR A 115 -4.64 -16.99 15.43
CA THR A 115 -3.58 -17.10 16.45
C THR A 115 -2.34 -16.27 16.13
N SER A 116 -2.23 -15.69 14.94
CA SER A 116 -1.10 -14.84 14.56
C SER A 116 -1.24 -13.42 15.12
N GLU A 117 -0.09 -12.81 15.44
CA GLU A 117 -0.03 -11.44 15.91
C GLU A 117 -0.24 -10.46 14.74
N LEU A 118 -1.12 -9.48 14.94
CA LEU A 118 -1.37 -8.38 14.00
C LEU A 118 -0.09 -7.77 13.40
N TRP A 119 0.94 -7.57 14.23
CA TRP A 119 2.18 -6.92 13.81
C TRP A 119 2.97 -7.73 12.78
N LYS A 120 2.94 -9.05 12.90
CA LYS A 120 3.57 -9.97 11.94
C LYS A 120 2.80 -9.93 10.62
N ASP A 121 1.47 -10.02 10.69
CA ASP A 121 0.63 -9.98 9.50
C ASP A 121 0.73 -8.64 8.77
N LEU A 122 0.85 -7.52 9.49
CA LEU A 122 1.07 -6.22 8.86
C LEU A 122 2.43 -6.18 8.16
N HIS A 123 3.49 -6.71 8.79
CA HIS A 123 4.80 -6.80 8.14
C HIS A 123 4.72 -7.63 6.85
N GLU A 124 4.07 -8.80 6.88
CA GLU A 124 3.83 -9.62 5.68
C GLU A 124 3.03 -8.86 4.62
N LEU A 125 2.03 -8.06 5.02
CA LEU A 125 1.28 -7.21 4.11
C LEU A 125 2.16 -6.09 3.51
N THR A 126 3.11 -5.52 4.25
CA THR A 126 4.05 -4.55 3.66
C THR A 126 4.92 -5.18 2.57
N GLU A 127 5.26 -6.47 2.67
CA GLU A 127 5.97 -7.16 1.59
C GLU A 127 5.10 -7.28 0.33
N TYR A 128 3.79 -7.48 0.51
CA TYR A 128 2.83 -7.44 -0.59
C TYR A 128 2.78 -6.04 -1.24
N PHE A 129 2.79 -4.98 -0.43
CA PHE A 129 2.84 -3.60 -0.92
C PHE A 129 4.09 -3.32 -1.75
N VAL A 130 5.26 -3.75 -1.27
CA VAL A 130 6.53 -3.62 -2.02
C VAL A 130 6.44 -4.34 -3.37
N LYS A 131 5.79 -5.51 -3.45
CA LYS A 131 5.67 -6.27 -4.71
C LYS A 131 4.78 -5.60 -5.76
N HIS A 132 3.79 -4.80 -5.32
CA HIS A 132 2.79 -4.17 -6.19
C HIS A 132 2.90 -2.64 -6.21
N ALA A 133 3.99 -2.07 -5.68
CA ALA A 133 4.24 -0.63 -5.65
C ALA A 133 4.28 -0.04 -7.07
N ASP A 134 3.74 1.16 -7.23
CA ASP A 134 4.03 1.99 -8.41
C ASP A 134 5.48 2.45 -8.35
N TYR A 135 6.32 1.86 -9.19
CA TYR A 135 7.75 2.14 -9.26
C TYR A 135 8.09 3.35 -10.15
N GLN A 136 7.10 3.93 -10.84
CA GLN A 136 7.26 5.18 -11.57
C GLN A 136 7.04 6.39 -10.64
N ASP A 137 6.26 6.23 -9.58
CA ASP A 137 6.03 7.26 -8.57
C ASP A 137 7.03 7.20 -7.40
N GLU A 138 7.85 8.24 -7.28
CA GLU A 138 8.82 8.38 -6.20
C GLU A 138 8.16 8.41 -4.81
N GLU A 139 7.00 9.05 -4.68
CA GLU A 139 6.31 9.16 -3.39
C GLU A 139 5.81 7.79 -2.93
N SER A 140 5.24 7.01 -3.86
CA SER A 140 4.78 5.63 -3.62
C SER A 140 5.91 4.73 -3.17
N VAL A 141 7.03 4.74 -3.89
CA VAL A 141 8.24 3.98 -3.53
C VAL A 141 8.69 4.35 -2.12
N GLN A 142 8.91 5.64 -1.85
CA GLN A 142 9.43 6.08 -0.55
C GLN A 142 8.49 5.75 0.61
N THR A 143 7.18 5.95 0.43
CA THR A 143 6.16 5.67 1.46
C THR A 143 6.11 4.17 1.79
N ILE A 144 6.07 3.31 0.77
CA ILE A 144 6.00 1.85 0.94
C ILE A 144 7.30 1.31 1.56
N PHE A 145 8.46 1.79 1.14
CA PHE A 145 9.75 1.37 1.72
C PHE A 145 9.90 1.84 3.17
N PHE A 146 9.48 3.07 3.46
CA PHE A 146 9.45 3.59 4.82
C PHE A 146 8.57 2.71 5.70
N LEU A 147 7.33 2.45 5.28
CA LEU A 147 6.41 1.58 6.00
C LEU A 147 7.00 0.19 6.24
N HIS A 148 7.50 -0.47 5.18
CA HIS A 148 8.13 -1.79 5.30
C HIS A 148 9.28 -1.78 6.31
N ARG A 149 10.17 -0.79 6.25
CA ARG A 149 11.32 -0.67 7.16
C ARG A 149 10.88 -0.50 8.62
N GLU A 150 9.93 0.39 8.90
CA GLU A 150 9.46 0.61 10.28
C GLU A 150 8.76 -0.64 10.83
N THR A 151 8.08 -1.44 10.00
CA THR A 151 7.47 -2.70 10.44
C THR A 151 8.48 -3.83 10.72
N MET A 152 9.77 -3.68 10.39
CA MET A 152 10.82 -4.64 10.77
C MET A 152 11.22 -4.52 12.24
N GLU A 153 10.87 -3.43 12.91
CA GLU A 153 11.18 -3.24 14.34
C GLU A 153 10.25 -4.09 15.21
N GLU A 154 10.73 -4.66 16.30
CA GLU A 154 9.94 -5.58 17.14
C GLU A 154 8.78 -4.91 17.91
N ASN A 155 8.72 -3.56 17.97
CA ASN A 155 7.73 -2.81 18.74
C ASN A 155 7.36 -1.47 18.08
N TYR A 156 6.98 -1.50 16.80
CA TYR A 156 6.54 -0.29 16.12
C TYR A 156 5.13 0.14 16.55
N SER A 157 4.79 1.41 16.27
CA SER A 157 3.48 1.99 16.57
C SER A 157 2.91 2.58 15.29
N LEU A 158 1.70 2.14 14.90
CA LEU A 158 1.01 2.64 13.72
C LEU A 158 0.83 4.16 13.74
N ASP A 159 0.43 4.73 14.88
CA ASP A 159 0.24 6.18 15.02
C ASP A 159 1.54 6.94 14.77
N LYS A 160 2.67 6.43 15.26
CA LYS A 160 3.99 7.05 15.01
C LYS A 160 4.38 6.96 13.54
N ILE A 161 4.13 5.82 12.89
CA ILE A 161 4.41 5.62 11.47
C ILE A 161 3.56 6.59 10.64
N MET A 162 2.25 6.65 10.91
CA MET A 162 1.31 7.53 10.21
C MET A 162 1.67 9.01 10.39
N THR A 163 2.00 9.43 11.60
CA THR A 163 2.46 10.81 11.88
C THR A 163 3.71 11.17 11.09
N LYS A 164 4.69 10.26 11.00
CA LYS A 164 5.92 10.48 10.23
C LYS A 164 5.63 10.58 8.73
N ILE A 165 4.74 9.75 8.19
CA ILE A 165 4.34 9.79 6.76
C ILE A 165 3.69 11.13 6.42
N LEU A 166 2.77 11.60 7.26
CA LEU A 166 2.09 12.90 7.06
C LEU A 166 3.09 14.07 7.14
N TYR A 167 3.98 14.05 8.13
CA TYR A 167 4.99 15.11 8.28
C TYR A 167 5.96 15.17 7.08
N GLN A 168 6.39 14.02 6.57
CA GLN A 168 7.23 13.97 5.36
C GLN A 168 6.51 14.51 4.11
N GLU A 169 5.19 14.34 4.04
CA GLU A 169 4.39 14.91 2.96
C GLU A 169 4.30 16.44 3.05
N ASP A 170 4.09 16.97 4.25
CA ASP A 170 4.01 18.42 4.48
C ASP A 170 5.34 19.12 4.16
N GLU A 171 6.48 18.58 4.59
CA GLU A 171 7.80 19.12 4.23
C GLU A 171 8.04 19.14 2.71
N ARG A 172 7.54 18.13 1.99
CA ARG A 172 7.61 18.06 0.52
C ARG A 172 6.71 19.09 -0.16
N LYS A 173 5.51 19.31 0.37
CA LYS A 173 4.60 20.33 -0.14
C LYS A 173 5.21 21.71 0.04
N GLU A 174 5.78 22.00 1.21
CA GLU A 174 6.45 23.27 1.48
C GLU A 174 7.68 23.51 0.58
N THR A 175 8.51 22.49 0.36
CA THR A 175 9.67 22.59 -0.54
C THR A 175 9.25 22.82 -1.99
N ARG A 176 8.30 22.04 -2.51
CA ARG A 176 7.75 22.23 -3.87
C ARG A 176 7.13 23.62 -4.04
N GLU A 177 6.35 24.08 -3.08
CA GLU A 177 5.78 25.43 -3.12
C GLU A 177 6.85 26.53 -3.12
N ASN A 178 7.94 26.35 -2.37
CA ASN A 178 9.04 27.30 -2.35
C ASN A 178 9.81 27.31 -3.67
N GLU A 179 10.07 26.14 -4.27
CA GLU A 179 10.68 26.01 -5.58
C GLU A 179 9.83 26.67 -6.68
N ASP A 180 8.51 26.41 -6.69
CA ASP A 180 7.57 27.04 -7.63
C ASP A 180 7.55 28.56 -7.46
N ARG A 181 7.57 29.07 -6.22
CA ARG A 181 7.68 30.51 -5.94
C ARG A 181 9.00 31.08 -6.42
N GLU A 182 10.10 30.35 -6.29
CA GLU A 182 11.40 30.77 -6.83
C GLU A 182 11.42 30.79 -8.36
N ILE A 183 10.84 29.77 -9.01
CA ILE A 183 10.72 29.71 -10.48
C ILE A 183 9.88 30.88 -10.97
N GLN A 184 8.73 31.16 -10.36
CA GLN A 184 7.90 32.31 -10.71
C GLN A 184 8.63 33.65 -10.51
N LYS A 185 9.40 33.80 -9.42
CA LYS A 185 10.25 34.98 -9.21
C LYS A 185 11.32 35.11 -10.29
N LYS A 186 11.99 34.02 -10.66
CA LYS A 186 13.00 33.98 -11.73
C LYS A 186 12.37 34.30 -13.09
N GLU A 187 11.17 33.82 -13.39
CA GLU A 187 10.44 34.14 -14.63
C GLU A 187 10.00 35.60 -14.69
N VAL A 188 9.49 36.17 -13.59
CA VAL A 188 9.14 37.59 -13.52
C VAL A 188 10.40 38.45 -13.68
N GLN A 189 11.49 38.09 -13.01
CA GLN A 189 12.76 38.79 -13.14
C GLN A 189 13.34 38.64 -14.56
N ASN A 190 13.26 37.46 -15.17
CA ASN A 190 13.70 37.26 -16.56
C ASN A 190 12.84 38.03 -17.54
N ARG A 191 11.51 38.11 -17.35
CA ARG A 191 10.66 39.00 -18.17
C ARG A 191 11.09 40.45 -18.00
N ARG A 192 11.36 40.91 -16.78
CA ARG A 192 11.83 42.28 -16.51
C ARG A 192 13.20 42.56 -17.18
N ASN A 193 14.14 41.63 -17.04
CA ASN A 193 15.46 41.68 -17.66
C ASN A 193 15.40 41.56 -19.19
N LEU A 194 14.43 40.83 -19.75
CA LEU A 194 14.22 40.68 -21.19
C LEU A 194 13.74 42.00 -21.80
N TRP A 195 12.88 42.74 -21.10
CA TRP A 195 12.46 44.09 -21.49
C TRP A 195 13.61 45.10 -21.39
N GLU A 196 14.49 44.99 -20.38
CA GLU A 196 15.73 45.80 -20.31
C GLU A 196 16.78 45.37 -21.35
N LYS A 197 16.88 44.09 -21.71
CA LYS A 197 17.78 43.56 -22.76
C LYS A 197 17.31 43.87 -24.17
N GLU A 198 16.02 44.07 -24.42
CA GLU A 198 15.53 44.61 -25.70
C GLU A 198 16.04 46.03 -25.96
N GLU A 199 16.40 46.78 -24.90
CA GLU A 199 17.06 48.09 -24.99
C GLU A 199 18.59 48.00 -25.23
N VAL A 200 19.24 46.88 -24.88
CA VAL A 200 20.70 46.68 -25.04
C VAL A 200 21.01 45.27 -25.54
N ARG A 201 21.03 45.11 -26.86
CA ARG A 201 21.27 43.84 -27.54
C ARG A 201 22.77 43.62 -27.80
N TYR A 202 23.42 42.71 -27.06
CA TYR A 202 24.67 42.06 -27.47
C TYR A 202 24.55 40.53 -27.34
N ASP A 203 25.06 39.83 -28.34
CA ASP A 203 24.92 38.40 -28.60
C ASP A 203 25.80 37.57 -27.65
N THR A 204 25.27 36.53 -27.01
CA THR A 204 26.03 35.61 -26.15
C THR A 204 25.45 34.21 -26.29
N ARG A 205 25.62 33.63 -27.49
CA ARG A 205 25.12 32.31 -27.88
C ARG A 205 25.99 31.12 -27.43
N GLU A 206 27.07 31.33 -26.68
CA GLU A 206 28.11 30.29 -26.53
C GLU A 206 28.15 29.51 -25.21
N HIS A 207 27.26 29.75 -24.22
CA HIS A 207 27.44 29.17 -22.87
C HIS A 207 26.21 28.55 -22.18
N ASP A 208 25.18 28.10 -22.91
CA ASP A 208 23.98 27.49 -22.29
C ASP A 208 24.09 25.98 -22.01
N TRP A 209 25.04 25.24 -22.61
CA TRP A 209 25.02 23.77 -22.57
C TRP A 209 25.62 23.13 -21.31
N ILE A 210 26.30 23.91 -20.45
CA ILE A 210 26.99 23.39 -19.25
C ILE A 210 26.03 23.28 -18.05
N ALA A 211 25.04 24.17 -17.95
CA ALA A 211 24.08 24.16 -16.83
C ALA A 211 23.04 23.02 -16.91
N GLU A 212 22.74 22.52 -18.11
CA GLU A 212 21.80 21.41 -18.31
C GLU A 212 22.37 20.04 -17.89
N GLN A 213 23.70 19.86 -17.89
CA GLN A 213 24.32 18.59 -17.50
C GLN A 213 24.42 18.38 -15.99
N GLU A 214 24.64 19.45 -15.21
CA GLU A 214 24.83 19.34 -13.75
C GLU A 214 23.50 19.07 -13.01
N MET A 215 22.38 19.59 -13.51
CA MET A 215 21.05 19.38 -12.92
C MET A 215 20.55 17.94 -13.09
N GLY A 216 20.86 17.30 -14.22
CA GLY A 216 20.55 15.87 -14.45
C GLY A 216 21.42 14.89 -13.64
N SER A 217 22.65 15.30 -13.30
CA SER A 217 23.58 14.48 -12.51
C SER A 217 23.21 14.43 -11.02
N LEU A 218 22.65 15.51 -10.47
CA LEU A 218 22.25 15.58 -9.06
C LEU A 218 21.00 14.72 -8.76
N ILE A 219 20.03 14.71 -9.68
CA ILE A 219 18.78 13.93 -9.56
C ILE A 219 19.07 12.41 -9.66
N MET A 220 20.13 12.00 -10.37
CA MET A 220 20.53 10.59 -10.45
C MET A 220 21.20 10.07 -9.16
N GLU A 221 21.95 10.89 -8.41
CA GLU A 221 22.64 10.42 -7.20
C GLU A 221 21.70 10.15 -6.02
N GLU A 222 20.64 10.95 -5.83
CA GLU A 222 19.68 10.74 -4.74
C GLU A 222 18.77 9.53 -4.98
N THR A 223 18.38 9.32 -6.24
CA THR A 223 17.57 8.16 -6.63
C THR A 223 18.38 6.85 -6.53
N GLU A 224 19.65 6.81 -6.94
CA GLU A 224 20.45 5.58 -6.87
C GLU A 224 20.61 5.01 -5.45
N ASN A 225 20.70 5.86 -4.42
CA ASN A 225 20.87 5.44 -3.03
C ASN A 225 19.61 4.77 -2.45
N LEU A 226 18.43 5.22 -2.86
CA LEU A 226 17.14 4.60 -2.50
C LEU A 226 16.84 3.36 -3.35
N TRP A 227 17.23 3.36 -4.63
CA TRP A 227 16.95 2.28 -5.60
C TRP A 227 17.87 1.06 -5.48
N THR A 228 19.04 1.20 -4.84
CA THR A 228 20.02 0.10 -4.72
C THR A 228 19.55 -1.05 -3.82
N PRO A 229 18.98 -0.80 -2.62
CA PRO A 229 18.32 -1.84 -1.82
C PRO A 229 17.17 -2.52 -2.56
N VAL A 230 16.34 -1.74 -3.27
CA VAL A 230 15.20 -2.21 -4.08
C VAL A 230 15.65 -3.20 -5.15
N ARG A 231 16.66 -2.82 -5.94
CA ARG A 231 17.24 -3.69 -6.97
C ARG A 231 17.83 -4.96 -6.37
N ARG A 232 18.47 -4.90 -5.18
CA ARG A 232 19.00 -6.10 -4.50
C ARG A 232 17.89 -7.03 -4.01
N PHE A 233 16.81 -6.49 -3.44
CA PHE A 233 15.66 -7.26 -2.98
C PHE A 233 14.95 -7.96 -4.15
N LEU A 234 14.61 -7.22 -5.22
CA LEU A 234 13.97 -7.78 -6.41
C LEU A 234 14.87 -8.79 -7.15
N ARG A 235 16.20 -8.58 -7.17
CA ARG A 235 17.15 -9.53 -7.77
C ARG A 235 17.34 -10.81 -6.96
N LYS A 236 17.16 -10.80 -5.63
CA LYS A 236 17.25 -12.01 -4.80
C LYS A 236 16.10 -12.99 -5.07
N HIS A 237 14.91 -12.50 -5.43
CA HIS A 237 13.74 -13.33 -5.72
C HIS A 237 13.49 -13.63 -7.21
N LYS A 238 14.21 -12.96 -8.13
CA LYS A 238 14.20 -13.27 -9.59
C LYS A 238 15.25 -14.33 -9.98
N LYS A 239 15.23 -15.51 -9.36
CA LYS A 239 15.76 -16.73 -10.00
C LYS A 239 14.65 -17.78 -10.09
N PRO A 240 14.39 -18.35 -11.29
CA PRO A 240 13.23 -19.18 -11.56
C PRO A 240 13.42 -20.60 -11.00
N ARG A 241 12.36 -21.26 -10.53
CA ARG A 241 12.32 -22.72 -10.64
C ARG A 241 11.90 -23.03 -12.08
N TRP A 242 12.91 -23.30 -12.89
CA TRP A 242 12.78 -23.96 -14.19
C TRP A 242 12.31 -25.40 -13.95
N GLY A 243 11.19 -25.80 -14.57
CA GLY A 243 10.73 -27.19 -14.62
C GLY A 243 9.64 -27.57 -13.60
N GLU A 244 8.39 -27.34 -13.98
CA GLU A 244 7.19 -28.11 -13.58
C GLU A 244 6.17 -27.90 -14.71
N TRP A 245 6.47 -28.49 -15.88
CA TRP A 245 5.53 -28.68 -16.98
C TRP A 245 5.41 -30.19 -17.18
N ASP A 246 4.77 -30.86 -16.24
CA ASP A 246 4.22 -32.19 -16.47
C ASP A 246 2.72 -32.06 -16.23
N ASP A 247 1.93 -31.98 -17.31
CA ASP A 247 0.83 -32.91 -17.60
C ASP A 247 -0.10 -32.39 -18.73
N LEU A 248 0.44 -32.22 -19.94
CA LEU A 248 -0.37 -32.12 -21.15
C LEU A 248 0.19 -33.06 -22.22
N HIS A 249 -0.26 -34.32 -22.17
CA HIS A 249 -0.20 -35.20 -23.34
C HIS A 249 -1.24 -34.75 -24.37
N ILE A 250 -0.77 -34.27 -25.52
CA ILE A 250 -1.55 -34.22 -26.75
C ILE A 250 -0.85 -35.20 -27.70
N GLU A 251 -1.54 -36.30 -28.03
CA GLU A 251 -1.18 -37.14 -29.17
C GLU A 251 -1.42 -36.34 -30.45
N GLU A 252 -0.37 -36.06 -31.21
CA GLU A 252 -0.48 -35.53 -32.58
C GLU A 252 -0.75 -36.68 -33.55
N GLU A 253 -1.85 -36.55 -34.30
CA GLU A 253 -2.09 -37.28 -35.54
C GLU A 253 -1.04 -36.90 -36.59
N GLU A 254 -0.35 -37.89 -37.16
CA GLU A 254 0.26 -37.77 -38.48
C GLU A 254 -0.49 -38.65 -39.49
N LEU A 255 -0.97 -37.99 -40.55
CA LEU A 255 -1.28 -38.45 -41.93
C LEU A 255 -1.38 -39.94 -42.24
#